data_AF-A0A1W2A8S2-F1
#
_entry.id   AF-A0A1W2A8S2-F1
#
_cell.length_a   1.000
_cell.length_b   1.000
_cell.length_c   1.000
_cell.angle_alpha   90.00
_cell.angle_beta   90.00
_cell.angle_gamma   90.00
#
_symmetry.space_group_name_H-M   'P 1'
#
loop_
_entity.id
_entity.type
_entity.pdbx_description
1 polymer ?
#
loop_
_entity_poly.entity_id
_entity_poly.type
_entity_poly.pdbx_seq_one_letter_code
_entity_poly.pdbx_strand_id
1 'polypeptide(L)'
;MKNLLTFIFLILLLQNIHAQTPQIFYKEKSEIGIPDDFGKKNSEKKITQIKFKDTIQNIILVRKKNIATDGNNFLIDIPIKAEKMPIGFFIEDEKIPLELYFDRKSFLPAQNEFFLFTPDWEFHKEIIEEQKRTGIHIKNAHRRKVYHIKRNNTGYKVDSLIVPDNTNITFRKTETETNAIKFYYSDCYGSVCCTRDDKWDSYEAIQNTIKDFEKQNNLIIPKSSNSFGEEGEHCTSYNLDEFTTEQILSFIKEVKSETREQFPQIYLPSIIE
;
A
#
# COMPACT_ATOMS: atom_id res chain seq x y z
N MET A 1 -20.21 -29.42 40.51
CA MET A 1 -21.07 -28.21 40.56
C MET A 1 -20.34 -26.88 40.31
N LYS A 2 -19.00 -26.78 40.40
CA LYS A 2 -18.26 -25.52 40.14
C LYS A 2 -18.14 -25.12 38.65
N ASN A 3 -18.31 -26.04 37.70
CA ASN A 3 -18.16 -25.75 36.26
C ASN A 3 -19.43 -25.21 35.58
N LEU A 4 -20.61 -25.34 36.20
CA LEU A 4 -21.87 -24.88 35.61
C LEU A 4 -22.07 -23.38 35.80
N LEU A 5 -21.63 -22.82 36.94
CA LEU A 5 -21.69 -21.38 37.20
C LEU A 5 -20.75 -20.58 36.27
N THR A 6 -19.56 -21.10 35.97
CA THR A 6 -18.61 -20.43 35.06
C THR A 6 -19.14 -20.40 33.62
N PHE A 7 -19.87 -21.44 33.21
CA PHE A 7 -20.47 -21.53 31.88
C PHE A 7 -21.68 -20.60 31.72
N ILE A 8 -22.51 -20.47 32.77
CA ILE A 8 -23.63 -19.52 32.81
C ILE A 8 -23.11 -18.06 32.83
N PHE A 9 -21.99 -17.79 33.50
CA PHE A 9 -21.36 -16.46 33.49
C PHE A 9 -20.81 -16.08 32.11
N LEU A 10 -20.27 -17.03 31.36
CA LEU A 10 -19.77 -16.80 29.99
C LEU A 10 -20.93 -16.55 29.00
N ILE A 11 -22.05 -17.26 29.16
CA ILE A 11 -23.26 -17.07 28.33
C ILE A 11 -23.94 -15.72 28.64
N LEU A 12 -23.97 -15.30 29.91
CA LEU A 12 -24.48 -13.98 30.30
C LEU A 12 -23.57 -12.83 29.84
N LEU A 13 -22.25 -13.05 29.75
CA LEU A 13 -21.32 -12.09 29.13
C LEU A 13 -21.53 -11.96 27.62
N LEU A 14 -21.92 -13.04 26.93
CA LEU A 14 -22.21 -13.03 25.49
C LEU A 14 -23.59 -12.42 25.17
N GLN A 15 -24.58 -12.54 26.05
CA GLN A 15 -25.92 -11.98 25.85
C GLN A 15 -26.02 -10.48 26.17
N ASN A 16 -25.09 -9.91 26.95
CA ASN A 16 -25.07 -8.48 27.28
C ASN A 16 -24.40 -7.57 26.23
N ILE A 17 -24.02 -8.10 25.07
CA ILE A 17 -23.44 -7.30 23.97
C ILE A 17 -24.53 -6.72 23.04
N HIS A 18 -25.82 -6.97 23.31
CA HIS A 18 -26.95 -6.43 22.53
C HIS A 18 -27.57 -5.12 23.03
N ALA A 19 -26.94 -4.44 23.99
CA ALA A 19 -27.33 -3.06 24.33
C ALA A 19 -26.52 -2.08 23.46
N GLN A 20 -27.22 -1.16 22.78
CA GLN A 20 -26.63 -0.06 22.01
C GLN A 20 -25.74 0.82 22.91
N THR A 21 -24.48 0.43 23.06
CA THR A 21 -23.45 1.27 23.65
C THR A 21 -22.96 2.27 22.59
N PRO A 22 -22.90 3.57 22.90
CA PRO A 22 -22.24 4.54 22.03
C PRO A 22 -20.81 4.07 21.78
N GLN A 23 -20.40 4.08 20.51
CA GLN A 23 -19.13 3.52 20.05
C GLN A 23 -17.95 4.28 20.69
N ILE A 24 -17.25 3.62 21.61
CA ILE A 24 -16.00 4.12 22.18
C ILE A 24 -14.86 3.51 21.37
N PHE A 25 -14.14 4.36 20.62
CA PHE A 25 -12.98 3.96 19.82
C PHE A 25 -11.69 4.16 20.64
N TYR A 26 -10.85 3.13 20.65
CA TYR A 26 -9.51 3.21 21.26
C TYR A 26 -8.53 3.80 20.25
N LYS A 27 -7.82 4.85 20.67
CA LYS A 27 -6.78 5.51 19.90
C LYS A 27 -5.43 4.97 20.35
N GLU A 28 -4.73 4.26 19.49
CA GLU A 28 -3.31 3.96 19.65
C GLU A 28 -2.52 5.02 18.87
N LYS A 29 -1.58 5.70 19.53
CA LYS A 29 -0.79 6.80 18.97
C LYS A 29 0.67 6.36 18.99
N SER A 30 1.23 6.05 17.83
CA SER A 30 2.69 5.94 17.66
C SER A 30 3.21 7.26 17.08
N GLU A 31 4.02 7.97 17.86
CA GLU A 31 4.82 9.11 17.38
C GLU A 31 6.27 8.66 17.36
N ILE A 32 6.86 8.55 16.17
CA ILE A 32 8.32 8.43 16.03
C ILE A 32 8.82 9.82 15.67
N GLY A 33 9.32 10.54 16.67
CA GLY A 33 10.03 11.81 16.53
C GLY A 33 11.44 11.67 17.11
N ILE A 34 12.44 12.22 16.41
CA ILE A 34 13.79 12.41 16.94
C ILE A 34 13.69 13.37 18.15
N PRO A 35 14.33 13.09 19.30
CA PRO A 35 14.13 13.88 20.50
C PRO A 35 14.93 15.18 20.41
N ASP A 36 14.22 16.31 20.33
CA ASP A 36 14.76 17.62 20.72
C ASP A 36 14.21 18.00 22.10
N ASP A 37 15.13 18.52 22.91
CA ASP A 37 15.09 18.62 24.36
C ASP A 37 14.11 19.67 24.91
N PHE A 38 13.74 19.46 26.19
CA PHE A 38 13.06 20.36 27.14
C PHE A 38 11.68 20.96 26.81
N GLY A 39 10.66 20.46 27.53
CA GLY A 39 9.48 21.28 27.86
C GLY A 39 8.24 20.50 28.28
N LYS A 40 8.08 20.25 29.59
CA LYS A 40 6.79 19.82 30.17
C LYS A 40 5.70 20.85 29.87
N LYS A 41 4.74 20.51 29.01
CA LYS A 41 3.38 21.05 29.04
C LYS A 41 2.39 19.91 28.93
N ASN A 42 1.58 19.73 29.98
CA ASN A 42 0.36 18.93 29.95
C ASN A 42 -0.57 19.52 28.88
N SER A 43 -0.51 18.99 27.66
CA SER A 43 -1.49 19.29 26.63
C SER A 43 -2.67 18.34 26.80
N GLU A 44 -3.82 18.89 27.16
CA GLU A 44 -5.10 18.18 27.14
C GLU A 44 -5.26 17.42 25.82
N LYS A 45 -5.47 16.10 25.92
CA LYS A 45 -5.77 15.22 24.79
C LYS A 45 -7.08 15.68 24.15
N LYS A 46 -6.99 16.51 23.11
CA LYS A 46 -8.14 16.83 22.26
C LYS A 46 -8.45 15.61 21.40
N ILE A 47 -9.49 14.88 21.80
CA ILE A 47 -10.01 13.72 21.08
C ILE A 47 -10.76 14.22 19.84
N THR A 48 -10.15 14.09 18.67
CA THR A 48 -10.87 14.28 17.41
C THR A 48 -11.63 12.98 17.10
N GLN A 49 -12.94 12.97 17.38
CA GLN A 49 -13.82 11.87 16.99
C GLN A 49 -13.98 11.88 15.45
N ILE A 50 -13.46 10.87 14.77
CA ILE A 50 -13.88 10.58 13.40
C ILE A 50 -15.19 9.82 13.53
N LYS A 51 -16.33 10.50 13.33
CA LYS A 51 -17.62 9.82 13.15
C LYS A 51 -17.59 9.13 11.79
N PHE A 52 -17.26 7.84 11.77
CA PHE A 52 -17.57 7.03 10.61
C PHE A 52 -19.10 7.00 10.48
N LYS A 53 -19.63 7.55 9.38
CA LYS A 53 -20.96 7.13 8.93
C LYS A 53 -20.91 5.62 8.74
N ASP A 54 -22.03 4.92 8.90
CA ASP A 54 -22.11 3.45 8.74
C ASP A 54 -21.62 2.95 7.37
N THR A 55 -21.38 3.86 6.42
CA THR A 55 -20.81 3.60 5.09
C THR A 55 -19.54 4.41 4.84
N ILE A 56 -18.49 3.71 4.42
CA ILE A 56 -17.22 4.25 3.93
C ILE A 56 -17.22 4.12 2.41
N GLN A 57 -16.92 5.20 1.69
CA GLN A 57 -17.08 5.23 0.24
C GLN A 57 -15.78 5.52 -0.49
N ASN A 58 -15.75 5.16 -1.78
CA ASN A 58 -14.68 5.47 -2.73
C ASN A 58 -13.32 4.84 -2.39
N ILE A 59 -13.35 3.60 -1.89
CA ILE A 59 -12.14 2.86 -1.54
C ILE A 59 -11.59 2.11 -2.77
N ILE A 60 -10.29 2.16 -2.99
CA ILE A 60 -9.60 1.33 -3.99
C ILE A 60 -9.37 -0.05 -3.38
N LEU A 61 -9.94 -1.09 -4.00
CA LEU A 61 -9.70 -2.47 -3.60
C LEU A 61 -8.42 -3.01 -4.26
N VAL A 62 -7.43 -3.36 -3.44
CA VAL A 62 -6.21 -4.04 -3.87
C VAL A 62 -6.31 -5.51 -3.45
N ARG A 63 -6.57 -6.38 -4.43
CA ARG A 63 -6.68 -7.82 -4.20
C ARG A 63 -5.30 -8.47 -4.21
N LYS A 64 -5.21 -9.67 -3.63
CA LYS A 64 -3.96 -10.47 -3.63
C LYS A 64 -3.38 -10.68 -5.03
N LYS A 65 -4.22 -10.87 -6.06
CA LYS A 65 -3.80 -11.02 -7.46
C LYS A 65 -3.11 -9.79 -8.05
N ASN A 66 -3.32 -8.62 -7.46
CA ASN A 66 -2.70 -7.37 -7.87
C ASN A 66 -1.34 -7.16 -7.19
N ILE A 67 -0.87 -8.11 -6.37
CA ILE A 67 0.33 -7.94 -5.56
C ILE A 67 1.36 -9.00 -5.95
N ALA A 68 2.57 -8.56 -6.28
CA ALA A 68 3.75 -9.41 -6.34
C ALA A 68 4.79 -8.94 -5.33
N THR A 69 5.60 -9.88 -4.86
CA THR A 69 6.73 -9.60 -3.97
C THR A 69 7.83 -10.65 -4.11
N ASP A 70 9.07 -10.23 -3.90
CA ASP A 70 10.24 -11.10 -3.73
C ASP A 70 10.71 -11.16 -2.25
N GLY A 71 9.93 -10.60 -1.32
CA GLY A 71 10.25 -10.43 0.10
C GLY A 71 10.79 -9.05 0.47
N ASN A 72 11.45 -8.35 -0.45
CA ASN A 72 12.05 -7.03 -0.20
C ASN A 72 11.34 -5.91 -0.96
N ASN A 73 10.90 -6.19 -2.18
CA ASN A 73 10.22 -5.28 -3.08
C ASN A 73 8.79 -5.78 -3.31
N PHE A 74 7.91 -4.83 -3.61
CA PHE A 74 6.49 -5.08 -3.79
C PHE A 74 6.00 -4.35 -5.02
N LEU A 75 5.09 -4.97 -5.76
CA LEU A 75 4.34 -4.32 -6.82
C LEU A 75 2.87 -4.35 -6.44
N ILE A 76 2.20 -3.20 -6.48
CA ILE A 76 0.74 -3.14 -6.53
C ILE A 76 0.37 -2.79 -7.97
N ASP A 77 -0.11 -3.79 -8.70
CA ASP A 77 -0.47 -3.68 -10.11
C ASP A 77 -1.87 -3.09 -10.30
N ILE A 78 -2.04 -1.87 -9.81
CA ILE A 78 -3.22 -1.02 -10.00
C ILE A 78 -2.69 0.40 -10.16
N PRO A 79 -3.02 1.09 -11.27
CA PRO A 79 -2.55 2.45 -11.44
C PRO A 79 -3.33 3.38 -10.51
N ILE A 80 -2.59 4.15 -9.73
CA ILE A 80 -3.13 5.04 -8.70
C ILE A 80 -2.52 6.42 -8.89
N LYS A 81 -3.37 7.39 -9.23
CA LYS A 81 -2.99 8.80 -9.28
C LYS A 81 -3.15 9.42 -7.90
N ALA A 82 -2.20 10.27 -7.51
CA ALA A 82 -2.33 11.06 -6.29
C ALA A 82 -3.44 12.12 -6.45
N GLU A 83 -4.14 12.41 -5.37
CA GLU A 83 -5.27 13.32 -5.32
C GLU A 83 -5.08 14.37 -4.24
N LYS A 84 -5.72 15.54 -4.41
CA LYS A 84 -5.75 16.58 -3.37
C LYS A 84 -6.49 16.11 -2.11
N MET A 85 -7.46 15.22 -2.28
CA MET A 85 -8.24 14.66 -1.18
C MET A 85 -7.63 13.35 -0.68
N PRO A 86 -7.90 12.95 0.58
CA PRO A 86 -7.47 11.65 1.08
C PRO A 86 -8.02 10.49 0.24
N ILE A 87 -7.14 9.61 -0.18
CA ILE A 87 -7.50 8.37 -0.89
C ILE A 87 -7.73 7.26 0.14
N GLY A 88 -8.63 6.32 -0.12
CA GLY A 88 -8.78 5.12 0.70
C GLY A 88 -8.35 3.86 -0.06
N PHE A 89 -7.61 2.98 0.60
CA PHE A 89 -7.15 1.69 0.07
C PHE A 89 -7.64 0.55 0.93
N PHE A 90 -8.14 -0.53 0.34
CA PHE A 90 -8.38 -1.78 1.02
C PHE A 90 -7.39 -2.82 0.52
N ILE A 91 -6.47 -3.26 1.37
CA ILE A 91 -5.44 -4.24 1.02
C ILE A 91 -5.82 -5.60 1.59
N GLU A 92 -6.03 -6.57 0.70
CA GLU A 92 -6.38 -7.94 1.08
C GLU A 92 -5.16 -8.82 1.43
N ASP A 93 -3.95 -8.39 1.08
CA ASP A 93 -2.73 -9.18 1.27
C ASP A 93 -1.91 -8.69 2.48
N GLU A 94 -1.46 -9.63 3.33
CA GLU A 94 -0.65 -9.35 4.51
C GLU A 94 0.86 -9.27 4.21
N LYS A 95 1.29 -9.60 2.99
CA LYS A 95 2.71 -9.70 2.63
C LYS A 95 3.44 -8.35 2.64
N ILE A 96 2.72 -7.25 2.42
CA ILE A 96 3.33 -5.92 2.38
C ILE A 96 3.42 -5.37 3.81
N PRO A 97 4.63 -5.11 4.35
CA PRO A 97 4.78 -4.50 5.67
C PRO A 97 4.08 -3.14 5.74
N LEU A 98 3.35 -2.89 6.84
CA LEU A 98 2.56 -1.66 7.01
C LEU A 98 3.42 -0.40 6.94
N GLU A 99 4.66 -0.50 7.42
CA GLU A 99 5.64 0.58 7.48
C GLU A 99 5.98 1.13 6.09
N LEU A 100 5.95 0.27 5.05
CA LEU A 100 6.20 0.71 3.67
C LEU A 100 5.09 1.60 3.14
N TYR A 101 3.86 1.41 3.62
CA TYR A 101 2.80 2.36 3.32
C TYR A 101 3.00 3.67 4.08
N PHE A 102 3.71 3.73 5.20
CA PHE A 102 3.82 4.98 5.95
C PHE A 102 4.90 5.91 5.38
N ASP A 103 5.99 5.34 4.87
CA ASP A 103 7.07 6.09 4.25
C ASP A 103 6.65 6.71 2.90
N ARG A 104 6.90 8.01 2.76
CA ARG A 104 6.68 8.76 1.52
C ARG A 104 7.53 8.21 0.38
N LYS A 105 8.75 7.73 0.65
CA LYS A 105 9.66 7.22 -0.39
C LYS A 105 9.22 5.86 -0.93
N SER A 106 8.59 5.04 -0.07
CA SER A 106 8.22 3.67 -0.42
C SER A 106 6.87 3.55 -1.11
N PHE A 107 5.90 4.44 -0.83
CA PHE A 107 4.55 4.32 -1.39
C PHE A 107 3.92 5.67 -1.75
N LEU A 108 3.49 5.82 -3.01
CA LEU A 108 2.72 6.94 -3.52
C LEU A 108 3.22 8.32 -3.00
N PRO A 109 4.45 8.74 -3.36
CA PRO A 109 5.14 9.89 -2.76
C PRO A 109 4.38 11.22 -2.87
N ALA A 110 3.57 11.38 -3.91
CA ALA A 110 2.77 12.57 -4.14
C ALA A 110 1.50 12.64 -3.26
N GLN A 111 1.12 11.55 -2.58
CA GLN A 111 -0.03 11.52 -1.68
C GLN A 111 0.41 11.74 -0.22
N ASN A 112 -0.11 12.80 0.39
CA ASN A 112 0.22 13.15 1.78
C ASN A 112 -0.75 12.59 2.81
N GLU A 113 -2.00 12.32 2.44
CA GLU A 113 -3.00 11.84 3.38
C GLU A 113 -3.83 10.73 2.73
N PHE A 114 -4.00 9.60 3.42
CA PHE A 114 -4.83 8.49 2.93
C PHE A 114 -5.26 7.58 4.08
N PHE A 115 -6.24 6.72 3.80
CA PHE A 115 -6.72 5.68 4.70
C PHE A 115 -6.32 4.31 4.17
N LEU A 116 -5.82 3.45 5.05
CA LEU A 116 -5.46 2.07 4.75
C LEU A 116 -6.36 1.15 5.55
N PHE A 117 -7.16 0.36 4.85
CA PHE A 117 -8.03 -0.68 5.39
C PHE A 117 -7.35 -2.02 5.18
N THR A 118 -7.19 -2.78 6.27
CA THR A 118 -6.71 -4.16 6.22
C THR A 118 -7.62 -5.02 7.06
N PRO A 119 -7.73 -6.32 6.78
CA PRO A 119 -8.15 -7.27 7.80
C PRO A 119 -7.21 -7.21 9.00
N ASP A 120 -7.73 -7.54 10.17
CA ASP A 120 -6.96 -7.63 11.41
C ASP A 120 -6.24 -8.98 11.45
N TRP A 121 -5.06 -9.04 10.84
CA TRP A 121 -4.30 -10.27 10.66
C TRP A 121 -3.88 -10.90 12.00
N GLU A 122 -3.58 -10.09 13.00
CA GLU A 122 -3.23 -10.56 14.35
C GLU A 122 -4.44 -11.23 15.00
N PHE A 123 -5.60 -10.57 14.98
CA PHE A 123 -6.85 -11.17 15.46
C PHE A 123 -7.18 -12.48 14.72
N HIS A 124 -7.00 -12.51 13.39
CA HIS A 124 -7.24 -13.72 12.62
C HIS A 124 -6.30 -14.88 13.00
N LYS A 125 -5.02 -14.58 13.27
CA LYS A 125 -4.04 -15.58 13.73
C LYS A 125 -4.43 -16.12 15.10
N GLU A 126 -4.84 -15.26 16.04
CA GLU A 126 -5.32 -15.67 17.37
C GLU A 126 -6.54 -16.60 17.29
N ILE A 127 -7.52 -16.26 16.45
CA ILE A 127 -8.71 -17.09 16.24
C ILE A 127 -8.33 -18.47 15.69
N ILE A 128 -7.43 -18.54 14.71
CA ILE A 128 -6.97 -19.81 14.14
C ILE A 128 -6.29 -20.68 15.21
N GLU A 129 -5.43 -20.10 16.04
CA GLU A 129 -4.76 -20.83 17.11
C GLU A 129 -5.74 -21.31 18.19
N GLU A 130 -6.72 -20.50 18.57
CA GLU A 130 -7.74 -20.90 19.55
C GLU A 130 -8.64 -22.03 19.02
N GLN A 131 -9.00 -21.99 17.73
CA GLN A 131 -9.75 -23.07 17.07
C GLN A 131 -8.95 -24.39 17.08
N LYS A 132 -7.63 -24.34 16.82
CA LYS A 132 -6.75 -25.51 16.92
C LYS A 132 -6.70 -26.05 18.35
N ARG A 133 -6.61 -25.16 19.35
CA ARG A 133 -6.50 -25.53 20.77
C ARG A 133 -7.77 -26.15 21.33
N THR A 134 -8.94 -25.64 20.95
CA THR A 134 -10.23 -26.04 21.51
C THR A 134 -10.99 -27.06 20.65
N GLY A 135 -10.65 -27.17 19.36
CA GLY A 135 -11.43 -27.92 18.38
C GLY A 135 -12.77 -27.26 18.01
N ILE A 136 -13.07 -26.07 18.56
CA ILE A 136 -14.32 -25.37 18.31
C ILE A 136 -14.14 -24.41 17.14
N HIS A 137 -15.00 -24.52 16.13
CA HIS A 137 -14.98 -23.58 15.01
C HIS A 137 -15.75 -22.28 15.35
N ILE A 138 -15.02 -21.18 15.44
CA ILE A 138 -15.56 -19.83 15.64
C ILE A 138 -15.97 -19.25 14.28
N LYS A 139 -17.28 -19.18 14.01
CA LYS A 139 -17.82 -18.60 12.76
C LYS A 139 -17.78 -17.07 12.81
N ASN A 140 -17.56 -16.45 11.64
CA ASN A 140 -17.69 -15.00 11.41
C ASN A 140 -16.82 -14.09 12.30
N ALA A 141 -15.68 -14.58 12.78
CA ALA A 141 -14.71 -13.75 13.48
C ALA A 141 -13.87 -12.96 12.47
N HIS A 142 -14.46 -11.90 11.92
CA HIS A 142 -13.77 -10.94 11.07
C HIS A 142 -13.67 -9.59 11.77
N ARG A 143 -12.49 -8.99 11.68
CA ARG A 143 -12.21 -7.63 12.13
C ARG A 143 -11.38 -6.93 11.07
N ARG A 144 -11.55 -5.62 10.99
CA ARG A 144 -10.78 -4.79 10.07
C ARG A 144 -10.10 -3.70 10.87
N LYS A 145 -8.89 -3.36 10.47
CA LYS A 145 -8.13 -2.24 11.02
C LYS A 145 -8.07 -1.15 9.96
N VAL A 146 -8.28 0.08 10.41
CA VAL A 146 -8.19 1.27 9.58
C VAL A 146 -7.08 2.12 10.13
N TYR A 147 -6.14 2.45 9.27
CA TYR A 147 -5.07 3.40 9.54
C TYR A 147 -5.38 4.69 8.80
N HIS A 148 -5.26 5.81 9.50
CA HIS A 148 -5.25 7.14 8.92
C HIS A 148 -3.82 7.64 8.90
N ILE A 149 -3.24 7.74 7.71
CA ILE A 149 -1.85 8.14 7.52
C ILE A 149 -1.83 9.59 7.06
N LYS A 150 -1.08 10.44 7.77
CA LYS A 150 -0.75 11.80 7.37
C LYS A 150 0.76 11.97 7.31
N ARG A 151 1.28 12.34 6.15
CA ARG A 151 2.70 12.58 5.91
C ARG A 151 2.97 14.06 5.79
N ASN A 152 4.13 14.48 6.26
CA ASN A 152 4.70 15.80 6.04
C ASN A 152 6.15 15.65 5.55
N ASN A 153 6.87 16.76 5.40
CA ASN A 153 8.24 16.72 4.87
C ASN A 153 9.26 16.07 5.82
N THR A 154 8.92 15.94 7.11
CA THR A 154 9.84 15.46 8.15
C THR A 154 9.49 14.07 8.68
N GLY A 155 8.37 13.47 8.25
CA GLY A 155 7.92 12.16 8.71
C GLY A 155 6.43 11.91 8.46
N TYR A 156 5.84 11.07 9.29
CA TYR A 156 4.43 10.71 9.21
C TYR A 156 3.79 10.59 10.59
N LYS A 157 2.47 10.66 10.62
CA LYS A 157 1.62 10.34 11.75
C LYS A 157 0.61 9.30 11.33
N VAL A 158 0.46 8.26 12.15
CA VAL A 158 -0.56 7.21 11.97
C VAL A 158 -1.48 7.22 13.17
N ASP A 159 -2.79 7.35 12.91
CA ASP A 159 -3.83 7.04 13.88
C ASP A 159 -4.52 5.75 13.41
N SER A 160 -4.78 4.78 14.29
CA SER A 160 -5.47 3.53 13.91
C SER A 160 -6.73 3.28 14.72
N LEU A 161 -7.70 2.58 14.11
CA LEU A 161 -8.90 2.09 14.77
C LEU A 161 -9.29 0.71 14.25
N ILE A 162 -10.01 -0.04 15.08
CA ILE A 162 -10.68 -1.29 14.66
C ILE A 162 -12.10 -0.92 14.26
N VAL A 163 -12.53 -1.36 13.08
CA VAL A 163 -13.92 -1.23 12.63
C VAL A 163 -14.62 -2.58 12.61
N PRO A 164 -15.91 -2.62 12.97
CA PRO A 164 -16.75 -3.80 12.83
C PRO A 164 -16.78 -4.31 11.38
N ASP A 165 -16.87 -5.62 11.19
CA ASP A 165 -16.92 -6.23 9.86
C ASP A 165 -18.19 -5.88 9.07
N ASN A 166 -19.28 -5.52 9.76
CA ASN A 166 -20.52 -5.04 9.14
C ASN A 166 -20.46 -3.58 8.66
N THR A 167 -19.30 -2.91 8.77
CA THR A 167 -19.10 -1.59 8.17
C THR A 167 -19.21 -1.70 6.65
N ASN A 168 -20.14 -0.97 6.05
CA ASN A 168 -20.35 -1.00 4.61
C ASN A 168 -19.22 -0.23 3.92
N ILE A 169 -18.46 -0.88 3.05
CA ILE A 169 -17.38 -0.27 2.27
C ILE A 169 -17.78 -0.32 0.80
N THR A 170 -17.89 0.84 0.16
CA THR A 170 -18.10 0.92 -1.28
C THR A 170 -16.77 1.12 -2.00
N PHE A 171 -16.51 0.24 -2.97
CA PHE A 171 -15.28 0.28 -3.76
C PHE A 171 -15.50 1.08 -5.03
N ARG A 172 -14.54 1.96 -5.36
CA ARG A 172 -14.51 2.62 -6.66
C ARG A 172 -13.79 1.74 -7.67
N LYS A 173 -14.23 1.79 -8.93
CA LYS A 173 -13.52 1.13 -10.02
C LYS A 173 -12.31 1.98 -10.39
N THR A 174 -11.13 1.37 -10.40
CA THR A 174 -9.92 1.98 -10.97
C THR A 174 -9.93 1.69 -12.46
N GLU A 175 -10.74 2.43 -13.21
CA GLU A 175 -10.68 2.36 -14.67
C GLU A 175 -9.56 3.28 -15.15
N THR A 176 -8.61 2.71 -15.90
CA THR A 176 -7.84 3.49 -16.86
C THR A 176 -8.79 3.95 -17.96
N GLU A 177 -8.70 5.21 -18.38
CA GLU A 177 -9.46 5.69 -19.54
C GLU A 177 -9.18 4.80 -20.76
N THR A 178 -10.11 4.72 -21.72
CA THR A 178 -10.06 3.77 -22.84
C THR A 178 -8.81 3.89 -23.73
N ASN A 179 -8.05 4.98 -23.60
CA ASN A 179 -6.80 5.25 -24.33
C ASN A 179 -5.57 5.45 -23.41
N ALA A 180 -5.74 5.28 -22.11
CA ALA A 180 -4.67 5.50 -21.14
C ALA A 180 -3.58 4.42 -21.29
N ILE A 181 -2.34 4.85 -21.53
CA ILE A 181 -1.20 3.94 -21.62
C ILE A 181 -0.64 3.73 -20.22
N LYS A 182 -0.70 2.48 -19.75
CA LYS A 182 -0.09 2.06 -18.50
C LYS A 182 1.38 1.73 -18.72
N PHE A 183 2.25 2.22 -17.85
CA PHE A 183 3.68 1.90 -17.89
C PHE A 183 4.20 1.67 -16.48
N TYR A 184 5.21 0.81 -16.37
CA TYR A 184 5.74 0.34 -15.09
C TYR A 184 7.13 0.87 -14.80
N TYR A 185 7.83 1.26 -15.86
CA TYR A 185 9.15 1.84 -15.82
C TYR A 185 9.24 2.90 -16.91
N SER A 186 9.87 4.01 -16.57
CA SER A 186 10.26 5.04 -17.52
C SER A 186 11.71 5.41 -17.26
N ASP A 187 12.47 5.53 -18.32
CA ASP A 187 13.84 5.98 -18.27
C ASP A 187 13.99 7.26 -19.07
N CYS A 188 14.57 8.27 -18.44
CA CYS A 188 14.69 9.61 -18.99
C CYS A 188 16.15 10.03 -18.92
N TYR A 189 16.64 10.47 -20.08
CA TYR A 189 18.00 10.90 -20.32
C TYR A 189 17.98 12.38 -20.72
N GLY A 190 18.84 13.17 -20.09
CA GLY A 190 19.14 14.55 -20.45
C GLY A 190 20.15 14.66 -21.59
N SER A 191 20.76 15.84 -21.73
CA SER A 191 21.66 16.16 -22.83
C SER A 191 22.81 15.14 -22.93
N VAL A 192 23.19 14.76 -24.14
CA VAL A 192 24.36 13.91 -24.40
C VAL A 192 25.65 14.72 -24.34
N CYS A 193 25.61 16.04 -24.58
CA CYS A 193 26.80 16.87 -24.76
C CYS A 193 27.02 17.92 -23.67
N CYS A 194 26.03 18.74 -23.27
CA CYS A 194 26.28 19.98 -22.52
C CYS A 194 25.08 20.45 -21.65
N THR A 195 25.02 20.24 -20.33
CA THR A 195 25.85 19.37 -19.50
C THR A 195 25.39 17.94 -19.70
N ARG A 196 26.33 17.03 -20.02
CA ARG A 196 26.02 15.62 -20.25
C ARG A 196 25.35 15.01 -19.02
N ASP A 197 24.24 14.29 -19.24
CA ASP A 197 23.59 13.49 -18.21
C ASP A 197 24.41 12.20 -17.95
N ASP A 198 24.85 12.02 -16.71
CA ASP A 198 25.62 10.84 -16.29
C ASP A 198 24.85 9.53 -16.48
N LYS A 199 23.51 9.56 -16.58
CA LYS A 199 22.70 8.37 -16.88
C LYS A 199 23.08 7.71 -18.20
N TRP A 200 23.61 8.48 -19.15
CA TRP A 200 24.11 7.93 -20.42
C TRP A 200 25.18 6.86 -20.23
N ASP A 201 25.91 6.85 -19.11
CA ASP A 201 26.91 5.82 -18.80
C ASP A 201 26.28 4.43 -18.55
N SER A 202 25.02 4.38 -18.10
CA SER A 202 24.29 3.12 -17.86
C SER A 202 23.38 2.69 -19.02
N TYR A 203 23.24 3.51 -20.07
CA TYR A 203 22.26 3.29 -21.14
C TYR A 203 22.42 1.92 -21.81
N GLU A 204 23.62 1.56 -22.24
CA GLU A 204 23.87 0.30 -22.96
C GLU A 204 23.59 -0.93 -22.08
N ALA A 205 23.98 -0.88 -20.80
CA ALA A 205 23.70 -1.95 -19.84
C ALA A 205 22.19 -2.15 -19.67
N ILE A 206 21.43 -1.07 -19.46
CA ILE A 206 19.98 -1.11 -19.34
C ILE A 206 19.32 -1.68 -20.60
N GLN A 207 19.74 -1.23 -21.80
CA GLN A 207 19.19 -1.74 -23.06
C GLN A 207 19.49 -3.24 -23.26
N ASN A 208 20.65 -3.72 -22.81
CA ASN A 208 20.99 -5.15 -22.88
C ASN A 208 20.14 -5.97 -21.89
N THR A 209 19.98 -5.50 -20.66
CA THR A 209 19.09 -6.12 -19.66
C THR A 209 17.66 -6.27 -20.19
N ILE A 210 17.12 -5.21 -20.82
CA ILE A 210 15.77 -5.25 -21.41
C ILE A 210 15.69 -6.32 -22.51
N LYS A 211 16.66 -6.39 -23.43
CA LYS A 211 16.68 -7.40 -24.51
C LYS A 211 16.80 -8.82 -23.97
N ASP A 212 17.62 -9.01 -22.94
CA ASP A 212 17.76 -10.31 -22.30
C ASP A 212 16.46 -10.74 -21.62
N PHE A 213 15.77 -9.81 -20.96
CA PHE A 213 14.45 -10.06 -20.37
C PHE A 213 13.40 -10.42 -21.42
N GLU A 214 13.33 -9.69 -22.55
CA GLU A 214 12.46 -10.00 -23.68
C GLU A 214 12.72 -11.42 -24.22
N LYS A 215 13.99 -11.77 -24.41
CA LYS A 215 14.42 -13.09 -24.89
C LYS A 215 14.07 -14.20 -23.91
N GLN A 216 14.27 -14.00 -22.60
CA GLN A 216 13.97 -14.98 -21.57
C GLN A 216 12.47 -15.28 -21.46
N ASN A 217 11.63 -14.25 -21.64
CA ASN A 217 10.18 -14.36 -21.53
C ASN A 217 9.49 -14.62 -22.87
N ASN A 218 10.22 -14.60 -23.99
CA ASN A 218 9.71 -14.76 -25.34
C ASN A 218 8.55 -13.77 -25.66
N LEU A 219 8.73 -12.52 -25.22
CA LEU A 219 7.79 -11.42 -25.40
C LEU A 219 8.57 -10.15 -25.75
N ILE A 220 8.00 -9.30 -26.60
CA ILE A 220 8.54 -7.98 -26.93
C ILE A 220 7.87 -6.97 -26.02
N ILE A 221 8.63 -6.07 -25.41
CA ILE A 221 8.11 -5.02 -24.54
C ILE A 221 7.73 -3.81 -25.40
N PRO A 222 6.44 -3.45 -25.50
CA PRO A 222 6.05 -2.22 -26.18
C PRO A 222 6.64 -1.00 -25.45
N LYS A 223 7.22 -0.09 -26.22
CA LYS A 223 7.84 1.13 -25.71
C LYS A 223 7.30 2.37 -26.40
N SER A 224 7.13 3.43 -25.62
CA SER A 224 6.80 4.77 -26.11
C SER A 224 7.95 5.71 -25.76
N SER A 225 8.50 6.38 -26.76
CA SER A 225 9.66 7.28 -26.60
C SER A 225 9.27 8.70 -27.00
N ASN A 226 9.54 9.65 -26.11
CA ASN A 226 9.31 11.08 -26.34
C ASN A 226 10.64 11.81 -26.26
N SER A 227 11.03 12.49 -27.33
CA SER A 227 12.15 13.43 -27.35
C SER A 227 11.69 14.81 -26.91
N PHE A 228 12.47 15.49 -26.09
CA PHE A 228 12.09 16.81 -25.55
C PHE A 228 13.21 17.86 -25.63
N GLY A 229 14.26 17.59 -26.41
CA GLY A 229 15.33 18.54 -26.69
C GLY A 229 16.10 18.20 -27.97
N GLU A 230 17.10 19.04 -28.27
CA GLU A 230 17.91 18.95 -29.51
C GLU A 230 19.21 18.16 -29.30
N GLU A 231 19.56 17.84 -28.05
CA GLU A 231 20.85 17.28 -27.66
C GLU A 231 20.74 15.80 -27.23
N GLY A 232 19.68 15.12 -27.67
CA GLY A 232 19.44 13.70 -27.43
C GLY A 232 18.53 13.39 -26.24
N GLU A 233 17.92 14.42 -25.64
CA GLU A 233 17.07 14.25 -24.48
C GLU A 233 15.78 13.50 -24.84
N HIS A 234 15.55 12.40 -24.14
CA HIS A 234 14.39 11.56 -24.38
C HIS A 234 13.98 10.78 -23.15
N CYS A 235 12.68 10.45 -23.08
CA CYS A 235 12.11 9.54 -22.10
C CYS A 235 11.52 8.35 -22.84
N THR A 236 11.88 7.13 -22.44
CA THR A 236 11.26 5.89 -22.92
C THR A 236 10.45 5.27 -21.79
N SER A 237 9.17 5.03 -22.04
CA SER A 237 8.25 4.35 -21.11
C SER A 237 7.92 2.96 -21.63
N TYR A 238 7.90 1.99 -20.73
CA TYR A 238 7.75 0.58 -21.05
C TYR A 238 6.40 0.05 -20.55
N ASN A 239 5.58 -0.43 -21.48
CA ASN A 239 4.31 -1.11 -21.18
C ASN A 239 4.59 -2.60 -20.97
N LEU A 240 4.02 -3.17 -19.90
CA LEU A 240 4.24 -4.58 -19.54
C LEU A 240 2.91 -5.30 -19.30
N ASP A 241 1.82 -4.88 -19.96
CA ASP A 241 0.48 -5.41 -19.68
C ASP A 241 0.30 -6.87 -20.16
N GLU A 242 1.19 -7.36 -21.02
CA GLU A 242 1.22 -8.78 -21.44
C GLU A 242 1.97 -9.68 -20.44
N PHE A 243 2.64 -9.11 -19.43
CA PHE A 243 3.40 -9.84 -18.43
C PHE A 243 2.58 -10.08 -17.16
N THR A 244 2.90 -11.14 -16.41
CA THR A 244 2.29 -11.34 -15.07
C THR A 244 2.84 -10.32 -14.07
N THR A 245 2.08 -10.08 -13.00
CA THR A 245 2.50 -9.21 -11.88
C THR A 245 3.90 -9.55 -11.35
N GLU A 246 4.24 -10.85 -11.27
CA GLU A 246 5.55 -11.32 -10.84
C GLU A 246 6.66 -11.02 -11.87
N GLN A 247 6.39 -11.23 -13.16
CA GLN A 247 7.32 -10.90 -14.23
C GLN A 247 7.60 -9.40 -14.29
N ILE A 248 6.56 -8.57 -14.12
CA ILE A 248 6.69 -7.12 -14.05
C ILE A 248 7.59 -6.71 -12.88
N LEU A 249 7.41 -7.29 -11.70
CA LEU A 249 8.28 -7.01 -10.55
C LEU A 249 9.73 -7.43 -10.83
N SER A 250 9.96 -8.58 -11.48
CA SER A 250 11.31 -9.02 -11.87
C SER A 250 11.96 -8.02 -12.82
N PHE A 251 11.24 -7.59 -13.86
CA PHE A 251 11.71 -6.60 -14.81
C PHE A 251 12.13 -5.30 -14.14
N ILE A 252 11.24 -4.71 -13.31
CA ILE A 252 11.53 -3.45 -12.61
C ILE A 252 12.81 -3.57 -11.79
N LYS A 253 12.99 -4.70 -11.11
CA LYS A 253 14.18 -4.95 -10.30
C LYS A 253 15.46 -5.08 -11.11
N GLU A 254 15.43 -5.88 -12.17
CA GLU A 254 16.62 -6.10 -13.02
C GLU A 254 17.08 -4.79 -13.66
N VAL A 255 16.14 -3.93 -14.06
CA VAL A 255 16.49 -2.63 -14.63
C VAL A 255 16.95 -1.65 -13.55
N LYS A 256 16.32 -1.63 -12.37
CA LYS A 256 16.72 -0.74 -11.27
C LYS A 256 17.97 -1.19 -10.52
N SER A 257 18.39 -2.46 -10.58
CA SER A 257 19.65 -2.87 -9.96
C SER A 257 20.85 -2.13 -10.53
N GLU A 258 20.75 -1.69 -11.79
CA GLU A 258 21.76 -0.86 -12.45
C GLU A 258 21.80 0.59 -11.91
N THR A 259 20.72 1.07 -11.27
CA THR A 259 20.60 2.47 -10.81
C THR A 259 20.90 2.69 -9.32
N ARG A 260 21.31 1.64 -8.58
CA ARG A 260 21.74 1.66 -7.16
C ARG A 260 20.68 2.08 -6.12
N GLU A 261 19.40 2.15 -6.46
CA GLU A 261 18.33 2.34 -5.48
C GLU A 261 18.01 1.01 -4.75
N GLN A 262 18.53 0.82 -3.54
CA GLN A 262 18.36 -0.43 -2.76
C GLN A 262 17.62 -0.23 -1.43
N PHE A 263 16.37 0.23 -1.49
CA PHE A 263 15.49 0.20 -0.32
C PHE A 263 14.17 -0.50 -0.68
N PRO A 264 13.55 -1.22 0.28
CA PRO A 264 12.21 -1.77 0.09
C PRO A 264 11.20 -0.72 -0.41
N GLN A 265 10.58 -1.00 -1.54
CA GLN A 265 9.66 -0.08 -2.20
C GLN A 265 8.39 -0.81 -2.68
N ILE A 266 7.27 -0.08 -2.69
CA ILE A 266 6.02 -0.48 -3.34
C ILE A 266 5.96 0.24 -4.68
N TYR A 267 6.18 -0.51 -5.76
CA TYR A 267 6.03 -0.03 -7.12
C TYR A 267 4.54 0.09 -7.48
N LEU A 268 4.23 1.13 -8.23
CA LEU A 268 2.91 1.40 -8.79
C LEU A 268 3.07 1.70 -10.28
N PRO A 269 2.19 1.14 -11.13
CA PRO A 269 2.15 1.56 -12.52
C PRO A 269 1.68 3.01 -12.63
N SER A 270 2.27 3.72 -13.58
CA SER A 270 1.91 5.07 -13.95
C SER A 270 1.01 5.06 -15.20
N ILE A 271 0.28 6.15 -15.41
CA ILE A 271 -0.61 6.34 -16.56
C ILE A 271 -0.24 7.65 -17.25
N ILE A 272 -0.14 7.61 -18.59
CA ILE A 272 -0.20 8.78 -19.45
C ILE A 272 -1.57 8.76 -20.13
N GLU A 273 -2.26 9.90 -20.08
CA GLU A 273 -3.51 10.19 -20.78
C GLU A 273 -3.22 10.93 -22.09
#